data_AF-A0A3A5JUR1-F1
#
_entry.id   AF-A0A3A5JUR1-F1
#
_cell.length_a   1.000
_cell.length_b   1.000
_cell.length_c   1.000
_cell.angle_alpha   90.00
_cell.angle_beta   90.00
_cell.angle_gamma   90.00
#
_symmetry.space_group_name_H-M   'P 1'
#
loop_
_entity.id
_entity.type
_entity.pdbx_description
1 polymer ?
#
loop_
_entity_poly.entity_id
_entity_poly.type
_entity_poly.pdbx_seq_one_letter_code
_entity_poly.pdbx_strand_id
1 'polypeptide(L)'
;MTGMTNEYQQPVGNSLCEWKTCPRPERITLEGRYCRLEPLSRIHTADLWAAWSTAKDDRGWTYLSVGPFREQQQFAEFIEGATQSNDPLHYAVVDSQSGSAVGTLSLMRIDPANGVVEVGFVMYTPLLQRTVQASEAHFLLMKYAFELGYRRYEWKCDSLNGPSRHAAIRLGFRYEGLFRQAVVYKQRTRDTAWFSIIDSEWPEIKQAFEIWLSDENMPGGVQTQGLAQIRASLKIPRPTASRTVVNVRPLDASDHAAWLPLWQGYLTFYNSQLSEEISELTWQRMLDASEPMFALGAFDEQGKMLGFSHIIYHRGTWSAEDHCYLEDLFTAPESRGKGVGRALIEGVYQHAQAKGCGRVYWHTHETNAAGQALYDKMADKPGFIQYRKFLK
;
A
#
# COMPACT_ATOMS: atom_id res chain seq x y z
N MET A 1 15.50 11.98 4.61
CA MET A 1 16.77 12.32 3.93
C MET A 1 17.86 11.46 4.53
N THR A 2 18.76 10.95 3.71
CA THR A 2 19.90 10.14 4.16
C THR A 2 20.87 11.01 4.96
N GLY A 3 21.57 10.42 5.95
CA GLY A 3 22.61 11.13 6.71
C GLY A 3 23.97 11.15 6.01
N MET A 4 24.08 10.55 4.82
CA MET A 4 25.33 10.42 4.06
C MET A 4 25.46 11.57 3.06
N THR A 5 26.66 12.12 2.95
CA THR A 5 27.01 13.14 1.96
C THR A 5 28.22 12.71 1.13
N ASN A 6 28.33 13.21 -0.11
CA ASN A 6 29.50 13.01 -0.97
C ASN A 6 30.65 13.97 -0.61
N GLU A 7 31.75 13.91 -1.36
CA GLU A 7 32.93 14.78 -1.19
C GLU A 7 32.62 16.29 -1.34
N TYR A 8 31.44 16.64 -1.88
CA TYR A 8 30.94 18.01 -2.03
C TYR A 8 29.86 18.38 -0.99
N GLN A 9 29.69 17.57 0.07
CA GLN A 9 28.68 17.76 1.12
C GLN A 9 27.22 17.67 0.63
N GLN A 10 26.96 17.06 -0.53
CA GLN A 10 25.62 16.85 -1.04
C GLN A 10 25.03 15.55 -0.50
N PRO A 11 23.74 15.50 -0.11
CA PRO A 11 23.13 14.28 0.40
C PRO A 11 23.07 13.19 -0.69
N VAL A 12 23.51 11.98 -0.34
CA VAL A 12 23.53 10.82 -1.25
C VAL A 12 22.94 9.57 -0.60
N GLY A 13 22.55 8.60 -1.44
CA GLY A 13 22.06 7.30 -0.99
C GLY A 13 23.10 6.48 -0.23
N ASN A 14 22.65 5.39 0.40
CA ASN A 14 23.56 4.43 1.03
C ASN A 14 24.51 3.85 -0.02
N SER A 15 25.79 3.69 0.35
CA SER A 15 26.78 3.05 -0.52
C SER A 15 26.42 1.59 -0.78
N LEU A 16 26.64 1.15 -2.02
CA LEU A 16 26.50 -0.24 -2.48
C LEU A 16 27.85 -0.67 -3.07
N CYS A 17 28.92 -0.56 -2.28
CA CYS A 17 30.30 -0.81 -2.72
C CYS A 17 30.54 -2.21 -3.32
N GLU A 18 29.66 -3.17 -3.04
CA GLU A 18 29.72 -4.53 -3.56
C GLU A 18 28.68 -4.81 -4.67
N TRP A 19 28.01 -3.78 -5.20
CA TRP A 19 26.99 -3.96 -6.24
C TRP A 19 27.56 -4.64 -7.48
N LYS A 20 26.82 -5.65 -7.96
CA LYS A 20 27.12 -6.39 -9.19
C LYS A 20 25.85 -6.51 -10.01
N THR A 21 26.01 -6.49 -11.34
CA THR A 21 24.93 -6.76 -12.29
C THR A 21 24.28 -8.11 -11.99
N CYS A 22 22.95 -8.13 -11.89
CA CYS A 22 22.19 -9.36 -11.69
C CYS A 22 22.23 -10.23 -12.97
N PRO A 23 22.02 -11.56 -12.88
CA PRO A 23 21.74 -12.37 -14.05
C PRO A 23 20.44 -11.93 -14.74
N ARG A 24 20.33 -12.15 -16.06
CA ARG A 24 19.01 -12.05 -16.72
C ARG A 24 18.15 -13.25 -16.33
N PRO A 25 16.82 -13.07 -16.18
CA PRO A 25 15.89 -14.19 -16.06
C PRO A 25 15.96 -15.11 -17.29
N GLU A 26 15.89 -16.41 -17.05
CA GLU A 26 15.97 -17.49 -18.03
C GLU A 26 14.60 -18.16 -18.25
N ARG A 27 14.47 -18.89 -19.36
CA ARG A 27 13.28 -19.68 -19.69
C ARG A 27 13.27 -21.01 -18.92
N ILE A 28 12.98 -20.93 -17.62
CA ILE A 28 12.85 -22.08 -16.73
C ILE A 28 11.41 -22.27 -16.25
N THR A 29 11.01 -23.50 -15.97
CA THR A 29 9.72 -23.75 -15.31
C THR A 29 9.83 -23.42 -13.82
N LEU A 30 8.87 -22.66 -13.29
CA LEU A 30 8.79 -22.35 -11.86
C LEU A 30 7.65 -23.16 -11.24
N GLU A 31 8.01 -24.08 -10.35
CA GLU A 31 7.05 -24.99 -9.72
C GLU A 31 6.42 -24.38 -8.46
N GLY A 32 5.09 -24.48 -8.39
CA GLY A 32 4.29 -24.11 -7.22
C GLY A 32 3.40 -25.27 -6.75
N ARG A 33 2.53 -24.98 -5.78
CA ARG A 33 1.60 -25.95 -5.20
C ARG A 33 0.33 -26.08 -6.03
N TYR A 34 -0.25 -24.97 -6.47
CA TYR A 34 -1.54 -24.91 -7.17
C TYR A 34 -1.39 -24.67 -8.67
N CYS A 35 -0.29 -24.06 -9.09
CA CYS A 35 0.08 -23.87 -10.48
C CYS A 35 1.60 -23.95 -10.65
N ARG A 36 2.01 -24.08 -11.91
CA ARG A 36 3.39 -23.87 -12.35
C ARG A 36 3.44 -22.81 -13.44
N LEU A 37 4.57 -22.13 -13.54
CA LEU A 37 4.84 -21.20 -14.62
C LEU A 37 5.76 -21.83 -15.64
N GLU A 38 5.23 -22.14 -16.81
CA GLU A 38 6.03 -22.64 -17.93
C GLU A 38 6.42 -21.49 -18.86
N PRO A 39 7.65 -21.45 -19.41
CA PRO A 39 7.98 -20.53 -20.48
C PRO A 39 6.95 -20.64 -21.61
N LEU A 40 6.38 -19.50 -22.03
CA LEU A 40 5.30 -19.51 -23.00
C LEU A 40 5.77 -20.15 -24.32
N SER A 41 5.15 -21.26 -24.68
CA SER A 41 5.34 -21.96 -25.95
C SER A 41 4.01 -22.17 -26.68
N ARG A 42 4.08 -22.59 -27.96
CA ARG A 42 2.91 -22.84 -28.82
C ARG A 42 1.95 -23.89 -28.25
N ILE A 43 2.42 -24.81 -27.41
CA ILE A 43 1.58 -25.89 -26.84
C ILE A 43 0.44 -25.33 -25.97
N HIS A 44 0.63 -24.15 -25.38
CA HIS A 44 -0.36 -23.51 -24.52
C HIS A 44 -1.49 -22.80 -25.29
N THR A 45 -1.34 -22.62 -26.60
CA THR A 45 -2.23 -21.76 -27.40
C THR A 45 -3.68 -22.23 -27.34
N ALA A 46 -3.91 -23.54 -27.49
CA ALA A 46 -5.25 -24.12 -27.51
C ALA A 46 -5.96 -23.93 -26.16
N ASP A 47 -5.27 -24.23 -25.05
CA ASP A 47 -5.79 -24.08 -23.70
C ASP A 47 -6.11 -22.61 -23.38
N LEU A 48 -5.19 -21.70 -23.69
CA LEU A 48 -5.38 -20.27 -23.44
C LEU A 48 -6.54 -19.70 -24.27
N TRP A 49 -6.72 -20.16 -25.51
CA TRP A 49 -7.86 -19.78 -26.34
C TRP A 49 -9.17 -20.30 -25.76
N ALA A 50 -9.21 -21.58 -25.36
CA ALA A 50 -10.39 -22.18 -24.74
C ALA A 50 -10.76 -21.45 -23.43
N ALA A 51 -9.76 -21.14 -22.60
CA ALA A 51 -9.94 -20.40 -21.36
C ALA A 51 -10.48 -18.99 -21.57
N TRP A 52 -9.96 -18.24 -22.56
CA TRP A 52 -10.52 -16.92 -22.93
C TRP A 52 -11.93 -17.00 -23.50
N SER A 53 -12.26 -18.07 -24.22
CA SER A 53 -13.59 -18.30 -24.80
C SER A 53 -14.69 -18.49 -23.74
N THR A 54 -14.33 -18.71 -22.47
CA THR A 54 -15.28 -18.75 -21.34
C THR A 54 -15.74 -17.35 -20.89
N ALA A 55 -15.13 -16.27 -21.41
CA ALA A 55 -15.46 -14.91 -21.02
C ALA A 55 -16.87 -14.52 -21.50
N LYS A 56 -17.64 -13.88 -20.62
CA LYS A 56 -18.98 -13.37 -20.96
C LYS A 56 -18.94 -12.19 -21.93
N ASP A 57 -17.85 -11.42 -21.90
CA ASP A 57 -17.62 -10.24 -22.73
C ASP A 57 -16.13 -9.87 -22.77
N ASP A 58 -15.81 -8.80 -23.50
CA ASP A 58 -14.43 -8.37 -23.77
C ASP A 58 -13.78 -7.56 -22.63
N ARG A 59 -14.42 -7.40 -21.45
CA ARG A 59 -13.93 -6.46 -20.43
C ARG A 59 -12.53 -6.82 -19.90
N GLY A 60 -12.13 -8.09 -19.97
CA GLY A 60 -10.78 -8.54 -19.62
C GLY A 60 -9.67 -7.88 -20.46
N TRP A 61 -10.01 -7.38 -21.65
CA TRP A 61 -9.08 -6.72 -22.58
C TRP A 61 -9.03 -5.20 -22.42
N THR A 62 -9.86 -4.62 -21.55
CA THR A 62 -10.09 -3.16 -21.46
C THR A 62 -8.81 -2.36 -21.29
N TYR A 63 -7.88 -2.87 -20.46
CA TYR A 63 -6.62 -2.20 -20.09
C TYR A 63 -5.37 -2.84 -20.69
N LEU A 64 -5.53 -3.89 -21.50
CA LEU A 64 -4.44 -4.49 -22.24
C LEU A 64 -4.20 -3.71 -23.53
N SER A 65 -2.94 -3.59 -23.94
CA SER A 65 -2.55 -2.98 -25.21
C SER A 65 -2.97 -3.81 -26.43
N VAL A 66 -3.24 -5.10 -26.22
CA VAL A 66 -3.67 -6.07 -27.23
C VAL A 66 -5.11 -6.50 -27.04
N GLY A 67 -5.62 -7.26 -28.02
CA GLY A 67 -6.97 -7.81 -28.03
C GLY A 67 -8.09 -6.75 -27.99
N PRO A 68 -9.35 -7.18 -27.85
CA PRO A 68 -9.81 -8.57 -27.88
C PRO A 68 -9.52 -9.24 -29.23
N PHE A 69 -9.25 -10.54 -29.22
CA PHE A 69 -9.05 -11.33 -30.44
C PHE A 69 -10.39 -11.95 -30.84
N ARG A 70 -10.77 -11.82 -32.12
CA ARG A 70 -12.05 -12.37 -32.63
C ARG A 70 -11.90 -13.77 -33.21
N GLU A 71 -10.70 -14.12 -33.63
CA GLU A 71 -10.40 -15.38 -34.30
C GLU A 71 -9.22 -16.07 -33.62
N GLN A 72 -9.30 -17.40 -33.54
CA GLN A 72 -8.26 -18.23 -32.93
C GLN A 72 -6.90 -18.06 -33.64
N GLN A 73 -6.92 -17.86 -34.96
CA GLN A 73 -5.71 -17.63 -35.75
C GLN A 73 -4.96 -16.36 -35.31
N GLN A 74 -5.68 -15.25 -35.11
CA GLN A 74 -5.09 -13.99 -34.64
C GLN A 74 -4.51 -14.12 -33.22
N PHE A 75 -5.19 -14.88 -32.36
CA PHE A 75 -4.69 -15.17 -31.02
C PHE A 75 -3.42 -16.05 -31.08
N ALA A 76 -3.40 -17.06 -31.94
CA ALA A 76 -2.24 -17.94 -32.13
C ALA A 76 -1.02 -17.17 -32.66
N GLU A 77 -1.22 -16.24 -33.59
CA GLU A 77 -0.16 -15.35 -34.08
C GLU A 77 0.41 -14.45 -32.98
N PHE A 78 -0.46 -13.91 -32.12
CA PHE A 78 -0.03 -13.14 -30.95
C PHE A 78 0.79 -14.00 -29.97
N ILE A 79 0.31 -15.20 -29.63
CA ILE A 79 1.04 -16.12 -28.74
C ILE A 79 2.40 -16.46 -29.35
N GLU A 80 2.46 -16.73 -30.66
CA GLU A 80 3.71 -17.03 -31.33
C GLU A 80 4.73 -15.89 -31.20
N GLY A 81 4.32 -14.65 -31.47
CA GLY A 81 5.18 -13.48 -31.28
C GLY A 81 5.67 -13.36 -29.83
N ALA A 82 4.79 -13.60 -28.85
CA ALA A 82 5.15 -13.59 -27.44
C ALA A 82 6.18 -14.67 -27.06
N THR A 83 6.16 -15.85 -27.70
CA THR A 83 7.17 -16.91 -27.47
C THR A 83 8.57 -16.53 -27.93
N GLN A 84 8.70 -15.60 -28.87
CA GLN A 84 9.98 -15.17 -29.45
C GLN A 84 10.59 -13.99 -28.68
N SER A 85 9.82 -13.35 -27.81
CA SER A 85 10.26 -12.21 -27.03
C SER A 85 11.24 -12.61 -25.91
N ASN A 86 12.24 -11.77 -25.70
CA ASN A 86 13.19 -11.85 -24.58
C ASN A 86 12.95 -10.75 -23.52
N ASP A 87 12.10 -9.78 -23.86
CA ASP A 87 11.57 -8.73 -22.97
C ASP A 87 10.34 -8.11 -23.67
N PRO A 88 9.11 -8.44 -23.25
CA PRO A 88 8.76 -9.27 -22.10
C PRO A 88 9.15 -10.75 -22.24
N LEU A 89 9.57 -11.38 -21.14
CA LEU A 89 9.77 -12.82 -21.01
C LEU A 89 8.47 -13.45 -20.49
N HIS A 90 7.72 -14.08 -21.38
CA HIS A 90 6.37 -14.58 -21.10
C HIS A 90 6.35 -15.98 -20.48
N TYR A 91 5.43 -16.17 -19.53
CA TYR A 91 5.10 -17.44 -18.91
C TYR A 91 3.61 -17.75 -19.06
N ALA A 92 3.30 -19.02 -19.30
CA ALA A 92 1.95 -19.57 -19.14
C ALA A 92 1.74 -19.98 -17.68
N VAL A 93 0.58 -19.64 -17.11
CA VAL A 93 0.12 -20.17 -15.83
C VAL A 93 -0.61 -21.46 -16.11
N VAL A 94 0.00 -22.58 -15.73
CA VAL A 94 -0.58 -23.91 -15.92
C VAL A 94 -1.15 -24.39 -14.60
N ASP A 95 -2.45 -24.66 -14.58
CA ASP A 95 -3.14 -25.15 -13.40
C ASP A 95 -2.70 -26.59 -13.09
N SER A 96 -2.29 -26.84 -11.84
CA SER A 96 -1.72 -28.14 -11.46
C SER A 96 -2.75 -29.27 -11.44
N GLN A 97 -4.04 -28.94 -11.26
CA GLN A 97 -5.11 -29.94 -11.20
C GLN A 97 -5.52 -30.42 -12.60
N SER A 98 -5.75 -29.49 -13.52
CA SER A 98 -6.20 -29.78 -14.89
C SER A 98 -5.05 -30.03 -15.86
N GLY A 99 -3.86 -29.48 -15.57
CA GLY A 99 -2.72 -29.48 -16.49
C GLY A 99 -2.84 -28.46 -17.63
N SER A 100 -3.91 -27.66 -17.67
CA SER A 100 -4.18 -26.71 -18.75
C SER A 100 -3.65 -25.30 -18.48
N ALA A 101 -3.21 -24.61 -19.52
CA ALA A 101 -2.81 -23.21 -19.42
C ALA A 101 -4.03 -22.29 -19.27
N VAL A 102 -4.13 -21.58 -18.14
CA VAL A 102 -5.31 -20.77 -17.77
C VAL A 102 -5.04 -19.27 -17.75
N GLY A 103 -3.84 -18.83 -18.09
CA GLY A 103 -3.51 -17.42 -18.26
C GLY A 103 -2.03 -17.20 -18.53
N THR A 104 -1.61 -15.94 -18.66
CA THR A 104 -0.19 -15.59 -18.82
C THR A 104 0.18 -14.37 -18.00
N LEU A 105 1.48 -14.26 -17.71
CA LEU A 105 2.14 -13.08 -17.16
C LEU A 105 3.60 -13.07 -17.60
N SER A 106 4.31 -11.96 -17.41
CA SER A 106 5.70 -11.84 -17.89
C SER A 106 6.58 -11.02 -16.95
N LEU A 107 7.89 -11.28 -17.03
CA LEU A 107 8.92 -10.34 -16.58
C LEU A 107 9.29 -9.42 -17.74
N MET A 108 9.30 -8.12 -17.54
CA MET A 108 9.59 -7.14 -18.58
C MET A 108 10.36 -5.94 -18.05
N ARG A 109 10.85 -5.08 -18.95
CA ARG A 109 11.72 -3.95 -18.64
C ARG A 109 12.88 -4.38 -17.74
N ILE A 110 13.50 -5.49 -18.13
CA ILE A 110 14.54 -6.18 -17.36
C ILE A 110 15.81 -5.33 -17.43
N ASP A 111 16.22 -4.80 -16.28
CA ASP A 111 17.42 -4.00 -16.10
C ASP A 111 18.35 -4.69 -15.08
N PRO A 112 19.21 -5.62 -15.54
CA PRO A 112 20.11 -6.34 -14.65
C PRO A 112 21.20 -5.43 -14.08
N ALA A 113 21.53 -4.32 -14.74
CA ALA A 113 22.57 -3.40 -14.29
C ALA A 113 22.16 -2.69 -12.99
N ASN A 114 20.87 -2.39 -12.83
CA ASN A 114 20.30 -1.80 -11.61
C ASN A 114 19.51 -2.80 -10.74
N GLY A 115 19.35 -4.05 -11.20
CA GLY A 115 18.58 -5.07 -10.51
C GLY A 115 17.10 -4.73 -10.43
N VAL A 116 16.53 -4.22 -11.53
CA VAL A 116 15.12 -3.82 -11.62
C VAL A 116 14.41 -4.67 -12.66
N VAL A 117 13.21 -5.17 -12.32
CA VAL A 117 12.35 -5.88 -13.25
C VAL A 117 10.89 -5.57 -12.97
N GLU A 118 10.05 -5.59 -14.01
CA GLU A 118 8.61 -5.36 -13.90
C GLU A 118 7.84 -6.65 -14.15
N VAL A 119 6.77 -6.88 -13.39
CA VAL A 119 5.72 -7.82 -13.78
C VAL A 119 4.69 -7.11 -14.64
N GLY A 120 4.44 -7.65 -15.82
CA GLY A 120 3.53 -7.05 -16.78
C GLY A 120 2.94 -8.06 -17.76
N PHE A 121 2.19 -7.57 -18.74
CA PHE A 121 1.38 -8.40 -19.65
C PHE A 121 0.60 -9.50 -18.93
N VAL A 122 -0.02 -9.15 -17.80
CA VAL A 122 -0.85 -10.07 -17.01
C VAL A 122 -2.18 -10.27 -17.75
N MET A 123 -2.32 -11.43 -18.41
CA MET A 123 -3.50 -11.83 -19.16
C MET A 123 -4.17 -13.01 -18.45
N TYR A 124 -4.93 -12.70 -17.39
CA TYR A 124 -5.66 -13.71 -16.64
C TYR A 124 -7.05 -13.92 -17.25
N THR A 125 -7.29 -15.15 -17.69
CA THR A 125 -8.58 -15.59 -18.22
C THR A 125 -9.63 -15.65 -17.08
N PRO A 126 -10.93 -15.76 -17.40
CA PRO A 126 -11.96 -15.96 -16.38
C PRO A 126 -11.71 -17.16 -15.46
N LEU A 127 -11.04 -18.22 -15.96
CA LEU A 127 -10.70 -19.40 -15.17
C LEU A 127 -9.62 -19.15 -14.11
N LEU A 128 -8.79 -18.11 -14.29
CA LEU A 128 -7.70 -17.77 -13.38
C LEU A 128 -8.02 -16.60 -12.45
N GLN A 129 -8.91 -15.70 -12.86
CA GLN A 129 -9.23 -14.52 -12.05
C GLN A 129 -9.81 -14.90 -10.67
N ARG A 130 -9.26 -14.29 -9.62
CA ARG A 130 -9.68 -14.49 -8.22
C ARG A 130 -9.49 -15.92 -7.68
N THR A 131 -8.53 -16.67 -8.22
CA THR A 131 -8.14 -17.99 -7.70
C THR A 131 -6.84 -17.94 -6.88
N VAL A 132 -6.51 -19.06 -6.23
CA VAL A 132 -5.23 -19.22 -5.52
C VAL A 132 -4.05 -19.24 -6.50
N GLN A 133 -4.22 -19.89 -7.65
CA GLN A 133 -3.25 -19.97 -8.75
C GLN A 133 -2.84 -18.57 -9.24
N ALA A 134 -3.80 -17.62 -9.34
CA ALA A 134 -3.48 -16.25 -9.75
C ALA A 134 -2.52 -15.53 -8.80
N SER A 135 -2.65 -15.79 -7.49
CA SER A 135 -1.76 -15.21 -6.48
C SER A 135 -0.42 -15.94 -6.43
N GLU A 136 -0.45 -17.27 -6.55
CA GLU A 136 0.76 -18.10 -6.59
C GLU A 136 1.62 -17.80 -7.82
N ALA A 137 1.02 -17.59 -9.00
CA ALA A 137 1.74 -17.17 -10.20
C ALA A 137 2.54 -15.88 -9.98
N HIS A 138 1.97 -14.88 -9.32
CA HIS A 138 2.72 -13.68 -8.94
C HIS A 138 3.83 -13.98 -7.93
N PHE A 139 3.56 -14.84 -6.93
CA PHE A 139 4.54 -15.24 -5.94
C PHE A 139 5.76 -15.93 -6.56
N LEU A 140 5.55 -16.86 -7.50
CA LEU A 140 6.61 -17.57 -8.19
C LEU A 140 7.52 -16.62 -8.98
N LEU A 141 6.96 -15.67 -9.75
CA LEU A 141 7.79 -14.68 -10.46
C LEU A 141 8.52 -13.71 -9.52
N MET A 142 7.85 -13.24 -8.45
CA MET A 142 8.50 -12.38 -7.46
C MET A 142 9.68 -13.10 -6.81
N LYS A 143 9.45 -14.35 -6.35
CA LYS A 143 10.46 -15.20 -5.74
C LYS A 143 11.64 -15.40 -6.67
N TYR A 144 11.38 -15.73 -7.93
CA TYR A 144 12.43 -15.91 -8.92
C TYR A 144 13.27 -14.64 -9.11
N ALA A 145 12.64 -13.47 -9.27
CA ALA A 145 13.35 -12.21 -9.45
C ALA A 145 14.26 -11.88 -8.25
N PHE A 146 13.75 -11.99 -7.02
CA PHE A 146 14.55 -11.72 -5.82
C PHE A 146 15.65 -12.77 -5.57
N GLU A 147 15.44 -14.03 -5.94
CA GLU A 147 16.48 -15.07 -5.86
C GLU A 147 17.61 -14.83 -6.87
N LEU A 148 17.34 -14.19 -8.01
CA LEU A 148 18.36 -13.68 -8.93
C LEU A 148 19.10 -12.44 -8.40
N GLY A 149 18.73 -11.93 -7.22
CA GLY A 149 19.35 -10.76 -6.60
C GLY A 149 18.82 -9.41 -7.11
N TYR A 150 17.68 -9.39 -7.81
CA TYR A 150 17.04 -8.12 -8.17
C TYR A 150 16.62 -7.39 -6.90
N ARG A 151 16.82 -6.08 -6.91
CA ARG A 151 16.57 -5.21 -5.76
C ARG A 151 15.21 -4.54 -5.78
N ARG A 152 14.55 -4.56 -6.94
CA ARG A 152 13.29 -3.89 -7.17
C ARG A 152 12.43 -4.66 -8.16
N TYR A 153 11.20 -4.93 -7.74
CA TYR A 153 10.17 -5.60 -8.53
C TYR A 153 8.98 -4.66 -8.72
N GLU A 154 8.68 -4.30 -9.97
CA GLU A 154 7.74 -3.24 -10.31
C GLU A 154 6.38 -3.78 -10.77
N TRP A 155 5.32 -3.03 -10.47
CA TRP A 155 4.00 -3.21 -11.03
C TRP A 155 3.49 -1.88 -11.57
N LYS A 156 2.92 -1.91 -12.78
CA LYS A 156 2.29 -0.75 -13.39
C LYS A 156 0.92 -1.08 -13.93
N CYS A 157 0.01 -0.15 -13.71
CA CYS A 157 -1.31 -0.26 -14.31
C CYS A 157 -1.85 1.11 -14.68
N ASP A 158 -2.93 1.09 -15.45
CA ASP A 158 -3.75 2.26 -15.71
C ASP A 158 -4.35 2.79 -14.39
N SER A 159 -4.29 4.10 -14.18
CA SER A 159 -4.84 4.77 -12.99
C SER A 159 -6.36 4.67 -12.87
N LEU A 160 -7.06 4.19 -13.89
CA LEU A 160 -8.49 3.87 -13.87
C LEU A 160 -8.74 2.37 -13.65
N ASN A 161 -7.72 1.51 -13.75
CA ASN A 161 -7.83 0.07 -13.48
C ASN A 161 -7.81 -0.23 -11.97
N GLY A 162 -8.93 0.03 -11.31
CA GLY A 162 -9.14 -0.23 -9.88
C GLY A 162 -8.78 -1.66 -9.45
N PRO A 163 -9.27 -2.71 -10.15
CA PRO A 163 -8.93 -4.10 -9.83
C PRO A 163 -7.42 -4.39 -9.84
N SER A 164 -6.67 -3.87 -10.82
CA SER A 164 -5.22 -4.06 -10.88
C SER A 164 -4.49 -3.33 -9.74
N ARG A 165 -4.91 -2.11 -9.39
CA ARG A 165 -4.35 -1.39 -8.22
C ARG A 165 -4.60 -2.14 -6.91
N HIS A 166 -5.81 -2.66 -6.72
CA HIS A 166 -6.15 -3.44 -5.52
C HIS A 166 -5.34 -4.74 -5.46
N ALA A 167 -5.10 -5.39 -6.60
CA ALA A 167 -4.23 -6.56 -6.67
C ALA A 167 -2.80 -6.22 -6.26
N ALA A 168 -2.20 -5.15 -6.80
CA ALA A 168 -0.85 -4.72 -6.45
C ALA A 168 -0.71 -4.49 -4.93
N ILE A 169 -1.64 -3.74 -4.32
CA ILE A 169 -1.63 -3.47 -2.87
C ILE A 169 -1.78 -4.76 -2.04
N ARG A 170 -2.71 -5.64 -2.45
CA ARG A 170 -2.95 -6.93 -1.78
C ARG A 170 -1.70 -7.81 -1.80
N LEU A 171 -1.05 -7.94 -2.97
CA LEU A 171 0.16 -8.75 -3.18
C LEU A 171 1.39 -8.15 -2.47
N GLY A 172 1.35 -6.86 -2.16
CA GLY A 172 2.29 -6.22 -1.26
C GLY A 172 3.18 -5.15 -1.85
N PHE A 173 2.89 -4.76 -3.09
CA PHE A 173 3.50 -3.59 -3.69
C PHE A 173 3.09 -2.31 -2.96
N ARG A 174 4.04 -1.38 -2.86
CA ARG A 174 3.82 -0.01 -2.37
C ARG A 174 3.66 0.94 -3.53
N TYR A 175 2.68 1.83 -3.43
CA TYR A 175 2.46 2.89 -4.41
C TYR A 175 3.57 3.95 -4.31
N GLU A 176 4.07 4.40 -5.46
CA GLU A 176 5.16 5.38 -5.53
C GLU A 176 4.80 6.65 -6.30
N GLY A 177 3.82 6.60 -7.21
CA GLY A 177 3.42 7.79 -7.93
C GLY A 177 2.57 7.54 -9.17
N LEU A 178 2.14 8.66 -9.77
CA LEU A 178 1.32 8.69 -10.96
C LEU A 178 2.05 9.44 -12.07
N PHE A 179 2.35 8.76 -13.16
CA PHE A 179 2.86 9.42 -14.37
C PHE A 179 1.66 9.81 -15.23
N ARG A 180 1.41 11.12 -15.35
CA ARG A 180 0.30 11.67 -16.14
C ARG A 180 0.59 11.56 -17.64
N GLN A 181 -0.42 11.20 -18.42
CA GLN A 181 -0.35 11.00 -19.88
C GLN A 181 0.84 10.13 -20.32
N ALA A 182 1.16 9.10 -19.54
CA ALA A 182 2.37 8.30 -19.73
C ALA A 182 2.36 7.52 -21.05
N VAL A 183 1.19 7.02 -21.47
CA VAL A 183 1.03 6.25 -22.71
C VAL A 183 -0.33 6.50 -23.36
N VAL A 184 -0.41 6.26 -24.68
CA VAL A 184 -1.66 6.21 -25.43
C VAL A 184 -1.94 4.76 -25.81
N TYR A 185 -3.14 4.25 -25.53
CA TYR A 185 -3.54 2.89 -25.90
C TYR A 185 -5.00 2.88 -26.35
N LYS A 186 -5.31 2.14 -27.41
CA LYS A 186 -6.68 2.06 -27.98
C LYS A 186 -7.31 3.45 -28.13
N GLN A 187 -6.52 4.42 -28.64
CA GLN A 187 -6.89 5.83 -28.84
C GLN A 187 -7.31 6.57 -27.56
N ARG A 188 -6.82 6.15 -26.38
CA ARG A 188 -7.08 6.78 -25.08
C ARG A 188 -5.79 7.13 -24.36
N THR A 189 -5.83 8.20 -23.56
CA THR A 189 -4.75 8.53 -22.63
C THR A 189 -4.73 7.53 -21.46
N ARG A 190 -3.55 7.25 -20.93
CA ARG A 190 -3.36 6.52 -19.69
C ARG A 190 -2.39 7.26 -18.79
N ASP A 191 -2.89 7.63 -17.62
CA ASP A 191 -2.01 7.91 -16.49
C ASP A 191 -1.58 6.57 -15.87
N THR A 192 -0.29 6.41 -15.58
CA THR A 192 0.25 5.15 -15.07
C THR A 192 0.53 5.24 -13.59
N ALA A 193 -0.17 4.42 -12.82
CA ALA A 193 0.11 4.23 -11.40
C ALA A 193 1.28 3.24 -11.24
N TRP A 194 2.31 3.67 -10.50
CA TRP A 194 3.52 2.91 -10.25
C TRP A 194 3.53 2.35 -8.83
N PHE A 195 3.91 1.08 -8.73
CA PHE A 195 4.11 0.39 -7.48
C PHE A 195 5.38 -0.45 -7.52
N SER A 196 5.94 -0.76 -6.35
CA SER A 196 7.11 -1.65 -6.24
C SER A 196 7.13 -2.49 -4.98
N ILE A 197 7.89 -3.57 -5.02
CA ILE A 197 8.46 -4.26 -3.85
C ILE A 197 9.98 -4.13 -3.96
N ILE A 198 10.67 -3.84 -2.86
CA ILE A 198 12.13 -3.81 -2.82
C ILE A 198 12.71 -4.99 -2.03
N ASP A 199 14.00 -5.28 -2.24
CA ASP A 199 14.75 -6.36 -1.59
C ASP A 199 14.52 -6.43 -0.06
N SER A 200 14.56 -5.31 0.64
CA SER A 200 14.37 -5.24 2.09
C SER A 200 12.96 -5.61 2.57
N GLU A 201 11.96 -5.57 1.69
CA GLU A 201 10.56 -5.89 1.98
C GLU A 201 10.21 -7.33 1.61
N TRP A 202 10.99 -7.92 0.71
CA TRP A 202 10.75 -9.24 0.17
C TRP A 202 10.67 -10.34 1.24
N PRO A 203 11.54 -10.42 2.27
CA PRO A 203 11.48 -11.50 3.26
C PRO A 203 10.12 -11.60 3.97
N GLU A 204 9.53 -10.47 4.38
CA GLU A 204 8.22 -10.43 5.04
C GLU A 204 7.10 -10.81 4.06
N ILE A 205 7.16 -10.30 2.83
CA ILE A 205 6.17 -10.63 1.79
C ILE A 205 6.24 -12.12 1.44
N LYS A 206 7.44 -12.67 1.27
CA LYS A 206 7.68 -14.10 1.01
C LYS A 206 7.05 -14.96 2.10
N GLN A 207 7.35 -14.66 3.36
CA GLN A 207 6.78 -15.38 4.50
C GLN A 207 5.24 -15.31 4.50
N ALA A 208 4.66 -14.15 4.17
CA ALA A 208 3.21 -14.02 4.11
C ALA A 208 2.56 -14.89 3.03
N PHE A 209 3.19 -14.98 1.86
CA PHE A 209 2.73 -15.87 0.79
C PHE A 209 2.89 -17.34 1.18
N GLU A 210 4.00 -17.72 1.80
CA GLU A 210 4.23 -19.10 2.24
C GLU A 210 3.17 -19.55 3.26
N ILE A 211 2.78 -18.69 4.20
CA ILE A 211 1.65 -18.96 5.12
C ILE A 211 0.32 -18.97 4.37
N TRP A 212 0.08 -17.99 3.48
CA TRP A 212 -1.19 -17.90 2.78
C TRP A 212 -1.45 -19.08 1.83
N LEU A 213 -0.41 -19.62 1.21
CA LEU A 213 -0.43 -20.79 0.32
C LEU A 213 -0.34 -22.12 1.06
N SER A 214 -0.27 -22.13 2.39
CA SER A 214 -0.14 -23.36 3.16
C SER A 214 -1.45 -24.14 3.19
N ASP A 215 -1.37 -25.46 3.39
CA ASP A 215 -2.57 -26.31 3.48
C ASP A 215 -3.43 -25.93 4.69
N GLU A 216 -2.80 -25.46 5.77
CA GLU A 216 -3.48 -24.98 6.98
C GLU A 216 -4.33 -23.74 6.71
N ASN A 217 -3.89 -22.85 5.81
CA ASN A 217 -4.66 -21.68 5.42
C ASN A 217 -5.70 -22.00 4.32
N MET A 218 -5.62 -23.17 3.68
CA MET A 218 -6.48 -23.56 2.55
C MET A 218 -7.27 -24.87 2.77
N PRO A 219 -7.91 -25.10 3.94
CA PRO A 219 -8.67 -26.31 4.18
C PRO A 219 -9.84 -26.43 3.19
N GLY A 220 -9.88 -27.54 2.44
CA GLY A 220 -10.91 -27.76 1.41
C GLY A 220 -10.85 -26.77 0.23
N GLY A 221 -9.71 -26.11 0.00
CA GLY A 221 -9.53 -25.16 -1.11
C GLY A 221 -10.08 -23.76 -0.85
N VAL A 222 -10.46 -23.43 0.38
CA VAL A 222 -10.97 -22.12 0.78
C VAL A 222 -10.01 -21.47 1.78
N GLN A 223 -9.63 -20.22 1.52
CA GLN A 223 -8.74 -19.49 2.43
C GLN A 223 -9.42 -19.23 3.79
N THR A 224 -8.74 -19.49 4.90
CA THR A 224 -9.22 -19.11 6.26
C THR A 224 -8.81 -17.68 6.61
N GLN A 225 -7.61 -17.25 6.20
CA GLN A 225 -7.13 -15.89 6.31
C GLN A 225 -6.76 -15.31 4.94
N GLY A 226 -7.07 -14.02 4.75
CA GLY A 226 -6.69 -13.30 3.53
C GLY A 226 -5.21 -12.92 3.53
N LEU A 227 -4.56 -12.93 2.36
CA LEU A 227 -3.14 -12.55 2.23
C LEU A 227 -2.81 -11.19 2.86
N ALA A 228 -3.68 -10.19 2.70
CA ALA A 228 -3.47 -8.87 3.30
C ALA A 228 -3.50 -8.91 4.84
N GLN A 229 -4.34 -9.77 5.42
CA GLN A 229 -4.44 -9.98 6.86
C GLN A 229 -3.18 -10.64 7.41
N ILE A 230 -2.68 -11.68 6.73
CA ILE A 230 -1.42 -12.36 7.10
C ILE A 230 -0.24 -11.40 6.99
N ARG A 231 -0.15 -10.62 5.91
CA ARG A 231 0.88 -9.58 5.78
C ARG A 231 0.82 -8.56 6.92
N ALA A 232 -0.39 -8.17 7.32
CA ALA A 232 -0.56 -7.24 8.44
C ALA A 232 -0.13 -7.85 9.80
N SER A 233 -0.29 -9.16 10.00
CA SER A 233 0.14 -9.85 11.22
C SER A 233 1.64 -10.14 11.27
N LEU A 234 2.27 -10.37 10.11
CA LEU A 234 3.72 -10.61 9.99
C LEU A 234 4.58 -9.36 10.08
N LYS A 235 4.01 -8.16 9.88
CA LYS A 235 4.68 -6.91 10.23
C LYS A 235 5.01 -6.97 11.72
N ILE A 236 6.22 -7.43 12.02
CA ILE A 236 6.78 -7.55 13.36
C ILE A 236 6.42 -6.25 14.08
N PRO A 237 5.58 -6.28 15.14
CA PRO A 237 5.67 -5.24 16.12
C PRO A 237 7.13 -5.32 16.53
N ARG A 238 7.93 -4.26 16.27
CA ARG A 238 9.25 -4.10 16.90
C ARG A 238 9.10 -4.67 18.32
N PRO A 239 10.02 -5.55 18.78
CA PRO A 239 9.91 -6.16 20.09
C PRO A 239 9.45 -5.06 21.01
N THR A 240 8.28 -5.26 21.63
CA THR A 240 7.63 -4.24 22.45
C THR A 240 8.71 -3.67 23.35
N ALA A 241 9.27 -2.52 22.97
CA ALA A 241 9.92 -1.63 23.88
C ALA A 241 8.87 -1.49 24.95
N SER A 242 9.19 -1.96 26.18
CA SER A 242 8.25 -2.21 27.27
C SER A 242 7.07 -1.28 27.10
N ARG A 243 5.92 -1.82 26.68
CA ARG A 243 4.79 -1.05 26.17
C ARG A 243 4.53 0.01 27.24
N THR A 244 4.99 1.23 26.99
CA THR A 244 4.86 2.29 28.00
C THR A 244 3.37 2.37 28.21
N VAL A 245 2.90 2.18 29.43
CA VAL A 245 1.47 2.27 29.70
C VAL A 245 1.12 3.73 29.42
N VAL A 246 0.54 3.97 28.24
CA VAL A 246 0.09 5.30 27.84
C VAL A 246 -1.35 5.41 28.30
N ASN A 247 -1.58 6.26 29.29
CA ASN A 247 -2.91 6.61 29.73
C ASN A 247 -3.44 7.75 28.86
N VAL A 248 -4.57 7.55 28.18
CA VAL A 248 -5.21 8.59 27.38
C VAL A 248 -6.46 9.07 28.11
N ARG A 249 -6.53 10.38 28.35
CA ARG A 249 -7.67 11.00 29.03
C ARG A 249 -7.97 12.41 28.48
N PRO A 250 -9.19 12.93 28.68
CA PRO A 250 -9.48 14.35 28.52
C PRO A 250 -8.46 15.25 29.21
N LEU A 251 -8.09 16.35 28.55
CA LEU A 251 -7.34 17.42 29.19
C LEU A 251 -8.26 18.24 30.09
N ASP A 252 -7.72 18.71 31.21
CA ASP A 252 -8.38 19.67 32.10
C ASP A 252 -7.49 20.91 32.31
N ALA A 253 -8.00 21.89 33.05
CA ALA A 253 -7.32 23.17 33.27
C ALA A 253 -5.90 23.01 33.87
N SER A 254 -5.62 21.95 34.62
CA SER A 254 -4.31 21.71 35.23
C SER A 254 -3.24 21.26 34.21
N ASP A 255 -3.66 20.81 33.03
CA ASP A 255 -2.75 20.28 32.01
C ASP A 255 -2.12 21.36 31.12
N HIS A 256 -2.52 22.63 31.26
CA HIS A 256 -2.08 23.72 30.37
C HIS A 256 -0.55 23.80 30.25
N ALA A 257 0.14 23.72 31.39
CA ALA A 257 1.60 23.82 31.46
C ALA A 257 2.31 22.65 30.75
N ALA A 258 1.68 21.48 30.68
CA ALA A 258 2.20 20.31 29.98
C ALA A 258 1.83 20.30 28.49
N TRP A 259 0.66 20.83 28.14
CA TRP A 259 0.17 20.95 26.77
C TRP A 259 0.94 22.00 25.96
N LEU A 260 1.14 23.20 26.52
CA LEU A 260 1.67 24.36 25.79
C LEU A 260 3.01 24.08 25.08
N PRO A 261 4.02 23.43 25.71
CA PRO A 261 5.27 23.10 25.02
C PRO A 261 5.08 22.11 23.87
N LEU A 262 4.15 21.17 23.98
CA LEU A 262 3.84 20.22 22.91
C LEU A 262 3.10 20.91 21.77
N TRP A 263 2.18 21.83 22.08
CA TRP A 263 1.50 22.66 21.09
C TRP A 263 2.50 23.51 20.29
N GLN A 264 3.45 24.15 20.95
CA GLN A 264 4.54 24.88 20.26
C GLN A 264 5.41 23.95 19.40
N GLY A 265 5.66 22.72 19.88
CA GLY A 265 6.34 21.69 19.09
C GLY A 265 5.57 21.28 17.82
N TYR A 266 4.24 21.20 17.90
CA TYR A 266 3.36 20.95 16.77
C TYR A 266 3.40 22.08 15.73
N LEU A 267 3.28 23.32 16.19
CA LEU A 267 3.37 24.51 15.33
C LEU A 267 4.72 24.57 14.61
N THR A 268 5.82 24.32 15.34
CA THR A 268 7.17 24.25 14.78
C THR A 268 7.28 23.16 13.71
N PHE A 269 6.72 21.97 13.96
CA PHE A 269 6.72 20.86 13.00
C PHE A 269 6.03 21.22 11.68
N TYR A 270 4.96 22.01 11.72
CA TYR A 270 4.25 22.51 10.54
C TYR A 270 4.75 23.88 10.06
N ASN A 271 5.92 24.33 10.52
CA ASN A 271 6.54 25.61 10.16
C ASN A 271 5.56 26.80 10.29
N SER A 272 4.77 26.78 11.37
CA SER A 272 3.74 27.76 11.69
C SER A 272 4.09 28.47 12.98
N GLN A 273 3.66 29.72 13.12
CA GLN A 273 3.80 30.51 14.34
C GLN A 273 2.45 31.18 14.61
N LEU A 274 1.97 31.05 15.84
CA LEU A 274 0.76 31.70 16.32
C LEU A 274 1.12 32.64 17.47
N SER A 275 0.35 33.71 17.65
CA SER A 275 0.50 34.54 18.84
C SER A 275 0.12 33.76 20.09
N GLU A 276 0.65 34.21 21.22
CA GLU A 276 0.29 33.67 22.54
C GLU A 276 -1.22 33.78 22.79
N GLU A 277 -1.82 34.91 22.41
CA GLU A 277 -3.26 35.17 22.49
C GLU A 277 -4.10 34.11 21.76
N ILE A 278 -3.67 33.66 20.57
CA ILE A 278 -4.38 32.62 19.82
C ILE A 278 -4.20 31.24 20.47
N SER A 279 -3.00 30.94 20.98
CA SER A 279 -2.76 29.67 21.68
C SER A 279 -3.58 29.58 22.96
N GLU A 280 -3.67 30.67 23.71
CA GLU A 280 -4.50 30.76 24.91
C GLU A 280 -6.00 30.66 24.58
N LEU A 281 -6.45 31.31 23.49
CA LEU A 281 -7.83 31.17 23.02
C LEU A 281 -8.16 29.72 22.64
N THR A 282 -7.24 29.03 21.95
CA THR A 282 -7.39 27.60 21.64
C THR A 282 -7.52 26.78 22.92
N TRP A 283 -6.67 27.05 23.93
CA TRP A 283 -6.75 26.39 25.23
C TRP A 283 -8.11 26.57 25.91
N GLN A 284 -8.59 27.82 26.00
CA GLN A 284 -9.86 28.14 26.62
C GLN A 284 -11.04 27.44 25.95
N ARG A 285 -11.05 27.39 24.60
CA ARG A 285 -12.11 26.71 23.84
C ARG A 285 -12.19 25.22 24.11
N MET A 286 -11.06 24.56 24.35
CA MET A 286 -11.04 23.12 24.65
C MET A 286 -11.63 22.78 26.02
N LEU A 287 -11.71 23.76 26.93
CA LEU A 287 -12.26 23.60 28.28
C LEU A 287 -13.71 24.09 28.39
N ASP A 288 -14.20 24.85 27.42
CA ASP A 288 -15.56 25.35 27.39
C ASP A 288 -16.53 24.27 26.86
N ALA A 289 -17.42 23.80 27.71
CA ALA A 289 -18.40 22.77 27.35
C ALA A 289 -19.44 23.23 26.28
N SER A 290 -19.52 24.54 26.00
CA SER A 290 -20.36 25.10 24.95
C SER A 290 -19.69 25.13 23.57
N GLU A 291 -18.37 24.99 23.53
CA GLU A 291 -17.61 24.90 22.28
C GLU A 291 -17.59 23.46 21.76
N PRO A 292 -17.62 23.23 20.44
CA PRO A 292 -17.55 21.89 19.86
C PRO A 292 -16.10 21.38 19.77
N MET A 293 -15.18 21.96 20.54
CA MET A 293 -13.75 21.66 20.50
C MET A 293 -13.35 20.90 21.76
N PHE A 294 -12.53 19.87 21.62
CA PHE A 294 -12.12 19.02 22.73
C PHE A 294 -10.69 18.53 22.56
N ALA A 295 -10.05 18.12 23.65
CA ALA A 295 -8.70 17.57 23.61
C ALA A 295 -8.50 16.35 24.49
N LEU A 296 -7.67 15.43 23.99
CA LEU A 296 -7.16 14.30 24.75
C LEU A 296 -5.64 14.44 24.91
N GLY A 297 -5.15 14.12 26.10
CA GLY A 297 -3.73 13.98 26.40
C GLY A 297 -3.35 12.52 26.56
N ALA A 298 -2.13 12.18 26.11
CA ALA A 298 -1.50 10.90 26.38
C ALA A 298 -0.39 11.09 27.43
N PHE A 299 -0.41 10.29 28.48
CA PHE A 299 0.49 10.42 29.64
C PHE A 299 1.24 9.12 29.90
N ASP A 300 2.49 9.20 30.39
CA ASP A 300 3.18 8.04 30.96
C ASP A 300 2.74 7.74 32.40
N GLU A 301 3.30 6.69 33.00
CA GLU A 301 3.04 6.26 34.37
C GLU A 301 3.44 7.30 35.42
N GLN A 302 4.34 8.22 35.09
CA GLN A 302 4.76 9.33 35.96
C GLN A 302 3.89 10.58 35.78
N GLY A 303 2.90 10.54 34.90
CA GLY A 303 2.00 11.66 34.61
C GLY A 303 2.60 12.70 33.66
N LYS A 304 3.74 12.44 33.00
CA LYS A 304 4.28 13.33 31.97
C LYS A 304 3.44 13.18 30.69
N MET A 305 2.99 14.31 30.15
CA MET A 305 2.31 14.34 28.86
C MET A 305 3.31 14.01 27.72
N LEU A 306 2.97 13.01 26.91
CA LEU A 306 3.75 12.48 25.80
C LEU A 306 3.24 12.97 24.43
N GLY A 307 2.00 13.45 24.38
CA GLY A 307 1.32 13.88 23.16
C GLY A 307 -0.11 14.33 23.45
N PHE A 308 -0.73 14.95 22.46
CA PHE A 308 -2.12 15.41 22.53
C PHE A 308 -2.83 15.21 21.19
N SER A 309 -4.16 15.25 21.23
CA SER A 309 -5.01 15.45 20.07
C SER A 309 -6.05 16.52 20.31
N HIS A 310 -6.31 17.34 19.30
CA HIS A 310 -7.45 18.26 19.26
C HIS A 310 -8.51 17.71 18.31
N ILE A 311 -9.77 17.78 18.72
CA ILE A 311 -10.90 17.31 17.92
C ILE A 311 -12.01 18.36 17.88
N ILE A 312 -12.73 18.40 16.75
CA ILE A 312 -13.89 19.27 16.55
C ILE A 312 -15.11 18.42 16.17
N TYR A 313 -16.24 18.68 16.82
CA TYR A 313 -17.53 18.12 16.45
C TYR A 313 -18.27 19.02 15.46
N HIS A 314 -18.86 18.40 14.44
CA HIS A 314 -19.71 19.14 13.51
C HIS A 314 -20.75 18.26 12.84
N ARG A 315 -21.86 18.86 12.42
CA ARG A 315 -22.90 18.16 11.67
C ARG A 315 -22.42 17.74 10.28
N GLY A 316 -22.94 16.61 9.81
CA GLY A 316 -22.87 16.19 8.42
C GLY A 316 -24.16 16.51 7.67
N THR A 317 -24.08 16.63 6.35
CA THR A 317 -25.28 16.68 5.49
C THR A 317 -25.69 15.30 4.98
N TRP A 318 -24.90 14.25 5.29
CA TRP A 318 -25.04 12.88 4.79
C TRP A 318 -25.33 11.87 5.91
N SER A 319 -25.52 12.34 7.14
CA SER A 319 -25.80 11.55 8.34
C SER A 319 -26.65 12.38 9.30
N ALA A 320 -27.43 11.70 10.14
CA ALA A 320 -28.12 12.34 11.25
C ALA A 320 -27.16 12.58 12.43
N GLU A 321 -26.15 11.71 12.55
CA GLU A 321 -25.09 11.77 13.55
C GLU A 321 -24.05 12.84 13.20
N ASP A 322 -23.44 13.43 14.24
CA ASP A 322 -22.31 14.34 14.08
C ASP A 322 -21.05 13.60 13.59
N HIS A 323 -20.12 14.36 13.03
CA HIS A 323 -18.79 13.93 12.70
C HIS A 323 -17.77 14.49 13.69
N CYS A 324 -16.73 13.72 13.95
CA CYS A 324 -15.56 14.14 14.71
C CYS A 324 -14.39 14.35 13.75
N TYR A 325 -13.94 15.59 13.64
CA TYR A 325 -12.73 15.95 12.92
C TYR A 325 -11.55 15.90 13.91
N LEU A 326 -10.62 14.97 13.71
CA LEU A 326 -9.31 15.00 14.38
C LEU A 326 -8.46 16.07 13.69
N GLU A 327 -8.42 17.25 14.29
CA GLU A 327 -7.80 18.45 13.73
C GLU A 327 -6.28 18.38 13.86
N ASP A 328 -5.80 18.19 15.10
CA ASP A 328 -4.39 18.15 15.42
C ASP A 328 -4.04 16.85 16.15
N LEU A 329 -2.88 16.27 15.80
CA LEU A 329 -2.31 15.12 16.49
C LEU A 329 -0.81 15.30 16.61
N PHE A 330 -0.29 15.28 17.83
CA PHE A 330 1.15 15.42 18.07
C PHE A 330 1.67 14.41 19.09
N THR A 331 2.87 13.92 18.84
CA THR A 331 3.64 13.11 19.79
C THR A 331 5.00 13.76 19.96
N ALA A 332 5.39 13.98 21.22
CA ALA A 332 6.69 14.52 21.60
C ALA A 332 7.81 13.73 20.88
N PRO A 333 8.83 14.39 20.30
CA PRO A 333 9.88 13.72 19.53
C PRO A 333 10.52 12.52 20.24
N GLU A 334 10.78 12.64 21.54
CA GLU A 334 11.37 11.60 22.40
C GLU A 334 10.42 10.43 22.71
N SER A 335 9.14 10.59 22.41
CA SER A 335 8.07 9.61 22.64
C SER A 335 7.57 8.96 21.35
N ARG A 336 8.12 9.34 20.19
CA ARG A 336 7.76 8.75 18.88
C ARG A 336 8.18 7.28 18.82
N GLY A 337 7.37 6.47 18.11
CA GLY A 337 7.59 5.03 17.99
C GLY A 337 7.20 4.21 19.23
N LYS A 338 6.73 4.84 20.31
CA LYS A 338 6.27 4.17 21.54
C LYS A 338 4.75 3.89 21.60
N GLY A 339 4.04 4.08 20.48
CA GLY A 339 2.59 3.84 20.39
C GLY A 339 1.69 4.99 20.82
N VAL A 340 2.23 6.13 21.26
CA VAL A 340 1.46 7.32 21.71
C VAL A 340 0.43 7.79 20.69
N GLY A 341 0.83 8.01 19.43
CA GLY A 341 -0.08 8.46 18.39
C GLY A 341 -1.22 7.46 18.09
N ARG A 342 -0.95 6.15 18.19
CA ARG A 342 -2.00 5.12 18.08
C ARG A 342 -2.98 5.22 19.24
N ALA A 343 -2.48 5.31 20.47
CA ALA A 343 -3.31 5.40 21.66
C ALA A 343 -4.21 6.65 21.63
N LEU A 344 -3.69 7.79 21.16
CA LEU A 344 -4.47 9.01 20.98
C LEU A 344 -5.60 8.83 19.96
N ILE A 345 -5.33 8.24 18.78
CA ILE A 345 -6.36 7.97 17.78
C ILE A 345 -7.43 7.01 18.31
N GLU A 346 -7.02 5.94 18.99
CA GLU A 346 -7.95 4.99 19.63
C GLU A 346 -8.80 5.68 20.71
N GLY A 347 -8.21 6.58 21.50
CA GLY A 347 -8.92 7.43 22.45
C GLY A 347 -9.93 8.36 21.79
N VAL A 348 -9.58 8.95 20.64
CA VAL A 348 -10.50 9.77 19.83
C VAL A 348 -11.67 8.92 19.33
N TYR A 349 -11.45 7.69 18.89
CA TYR A 349 -12.53 6.78 18.47
C TYR A 349 -13.50 6.49 19.62
N GLN A 350 -12.97 6.13 20.79
CA GLN A 350 -13.79 5.87 21.97
C GLN A 350 -14.58 7.11 22.39
N HIS A 351 -13.93 8.29 22.38
CA HIS A 351 -14.57 9.53 22.77
C HIS A 351 -15.64 9.99 21.77
N ALA A 352 -15.37 9.87 20.46
CA ALA A 352 -16.35 10.16 19.41
C ALA A 352 -17.56 9.21 19.46
N GLN A 353 -17.32 7.92 19.73
CA GLN A 353 -18.38 6.94 19.92
C GLN A 353 -19.27 7.27 21.13
N ALA A 354 -18.66 7.65 22.25
CA ALA A 354 -19.40 8.08 23.45
C ALA A 354 -20.26 9.34 23.22
N LYS A 355 -19.87 10.19 22.26
CA LYS A 355 -20.63 11.37 21.83
C LYS A 355 -21.64 11.08 20.71
N GLY A 356 -21.77 9.83 20.27
CA GLY A 356 -22.72 9.43 19.22
C GLY A 356 -22.33 9.89 17.81
N CYS A 357 -21.03 10.14 17.55
CA CYS A 357 -20.58 10.50 16.22
C CYS A 357 -20.64 9.31 15.26
N GLY A 358 -21.10 9.56 14.02
CA GLY A 358 -21.16 8.54 12.96
C GLY A 358 -19.84 8.34 12.21
N ARG A 359 -18.88 9.28 12.34
CA ARG A 359 -17.61 9.22 11.62
C ARG A 359 -16.50 10.01 12.32
N VAL A 360 -15.28 9.48 12.28
CA VAL A 360 -14.03 10.19 12.58
C VAL A 360 -13.23 10.37 11.29
N TYR A 361 -12.66 11.55 11.06
CA TYR A 361 -11.76 11.79 9.92
C TYR A 361 -10.67 12.80 10.26
N TRP A 362 -9.61 12.83 9.47
CA TRP A 362 -8.53 13.81 9.57
C TRP A 362 -7.88 14.06 8.22
N HIS A 363 -7.05 15.09 8.15
CA HIS A 363 -6.18 15.38 7.02
C HIS A 363 -4.73 15.35 7.46
N THR A 364 -3.82 15.08 6.52
CA THR A 364 -2.38 15.20 6.76
C THR A 364 -1.70 15.69 5.50
N HIS A 365 -0.59 16.41 5.67
CA HIS A 365 0.25 16.78 4.55
C HIS A 365 0.87 15.54 3.90
N GLU A 366 1.01 15.54 2.57
CA GLU A 366 1.54 14.39 1.82
C GLU A 366 2.99 14.04 2.17
N THR A 367 3.75 15.02 2.69
CA THR A 367 5.14 14.82 3.15
C THR A 367 5.23 14.19 4.54
N ASN A 368 4.13 14.09 5.29
CA ASN A 368 4.11 13.45 6.62
C ASN A 368 4.06 11.92 6.49
N ALA A 369 5.14 11.33 5.97
CA ALA A 369 5.23 9.89 5.73
C ALA A 369 5.11 9.08 7.03
N ALA A 370 5.63 9.59 8.15
CA ALA A 370 5.55 8.93 9.45
C ALA A 370 4.11 8.88 9.98
N GLY A 371 3.37 9.99 9.87
CA GLY A 371 1.95 10.05 10.20
C GLY A 371 1.12 9.15 9.29
N GLN A 372 1.32 9.23 7.97
CA GLN A 372 0.61 8.38 7.00
C GLN A 372 0.82 6.89 7.26
N ALA A 373 2.03 6.45 7.60
CA ALA A 373 2.30 5.05 7.95
C ALA A 373 1.53 4.55 9.19
N LEU A 374 1.16 5.45 10.11
CA LEU A 374 0.22 5.15 11.20
C LEU A 374 -1.22 5.18 10.68
N TYR A 375 -1.63 6.24 9.97
CA TYR A 375 -3.00 6.44 9.52
C TYR A 375 -3.50 5.34 8.59
N ASP A 376 -2.67 4.85 7.67
CA ASP A 376 -2.96 3.73 6.77
C ASP A 376 -3.27 2.42 7.52
N LYS A 377 -2.91 2.32 8.81
CA LYS A 377 -3.24 1.19 9.68
C LYS A 377 -4.49 1.42 10.54
N MET A 378 -4.96 2.65 10.64
CA MET A 378 -5.99 3.07 11.59
C MET A 378 -7.31 3.45 10.91
N ALA A 379 -7.29 3.86 9.64
CA ALA A 379 -8.47 4.22 8.87
C ALA A 379 -8.25 4.03 7.37
N ASP A 380 -9.35 4.07 6.62
CA ASP A 380 -9.34 4.03 5.17
C ASP A 380 -8.90 5.38 4.58
N LYS A 381 -8.16 5.34 3.46
CA LYS A 381 -7.75 6.51 2.67
C LYS A 381 -8.67 6.65 1.44
N PRO A 382 -9.81 7.34 1.53
CA PRO A 382 -10.82 7.39 0.45
C PRO A 382 -10.41 8.21 -0.78
N GLY A 383 -9.27 8.93 -0.73
CA GLY A 383 -8.74 9.67 -1.86
C GLY A 383 -9.31 11.09 -2.07
N PHE A 384 -9.92 11.69 -1.04
CA PHE A 384 -10.34 13.10 -1.10
C PHE A 384 -9.14 14.05 -1.18
N ILE A 385 -9.25 15.09 -2.01
CA ILE A 385 -8.26 16.18 -2.17
C ILE A 385 -8.81 17.44 -1.50
N GLN A 386 -7.96 18.16 -0.75
CA GLN A 386 -8.35 19.41 -0.10
C GLN A 386 -8.03 20.62 -0.99
N TYR A 387 -9.03 21.48 -1.23
CA TYR A 387 -8.85 22.80 -1.83
C TYR A 387 -9.05 23.86 -0.76
N ARG A 388 -8.17 24.87 -0.70
CA ARG A 388 -8.23 25.96 0.28
C ARG A 388 -8.08 27.31 -0.41
N LYS A 389 -8.84 28.30 0.05
CA LYS A 389 -8.70 29.72 -0.30
C LYS A 389 -8.80 30.52 0.99
N PHE A 390 -7.78 31.35 1.28
CA PHE A 390 -7.85 32.29 2.39
C PHE A 390 -8.85 33.40 2.04
N LEU A 391 -9.78 33.66 2.97
CA LEU A 391 -10.85 34.65 2.78
C LEU A 391 -10.61 35.95 3.55
N LYS A 392 -9.56 35.98 4.38
CA LYS A 392 -9.09 37.13 5.14
C LYS A 392 -7.58 37.13 5.12
#